data_AF-A0A3P3RL15-F1
#
_entry.id   AF-A0A3P3RL15-F1
#
_cell.length_a   1.000
_cell.length_b   1.000
_cell.length_c   1.000
_cell.angle_alpha   90.00
_cell.angle_beta   90.00
_cell.angle_gamma   90.00
#
_symmetry.space_group_name_H-M   'P 1'
#
loop_
_entity.id
_entity.type
_entity.pdbx_description
1 polymer ?
#
loop_
_entity_poly.entity_id
_entity_poly.type
_entity_poly.pdbx_seq_one_letter_code
_entity_poly.pdbx_strand_id
1 'polypeptide(L)'
;MTQTPERLRRYLDDELGECRSEDVERRLAELSTLEATVGEAQVTAELDVLSALANETRYTLVRVLVAAQEELCVCELHAVVDVSESGLSHALSALVDAGLITGWKDGRWRKYKATNRAITIVTVLEGSVSHE
;
A
#
# COMPACT_ATOMS: atom_id res chain seq x y z
N MET A 1 1.13 4.14 -28.91
CA MET A 1 1.86 3.20 -28.02
C MET A 1 2.74 2.25 -28.85
N THR A 2 3.66 2.77 -29.68
CA THR A 2 4.38 1.94 -30.67
C THR A 2 5.90 2.13 -30.64
N GLN A 3 6.44 2.93 -29.72
CA GLN A 3 7.89 3.21 -29.64
C GLN A 3 8.67 2.31 -28.67
N THR A 4 7.98 1.53 -27.83
CA THR A 4 8.63 0.68 -26.81
C THR A 4 9.55 -0.39 -27.42
N PRO A 5 9.17 -1.11 -28.50
CA PRO A 5 10.04 -2.14 -29.09
C PRO A 5 11.31 -1.55 -29.72
N GLU A 6 11.21 -0.37 -30.36
CA GLU A 6 12.36 0.30 -30.99
C GLU A 6 13.38 0.79 -29.97
N ARG A 7 12.90 1.36 -28.85
CA ARG A 7 13.79 1.79 -27.76
C ARG A 7 14.46 0.60 -27.08
N LEU A 8 13.71 -0.48 -26.86
CA LEU A 8 14.25 -1.71 -26.28
C LEU A 8 15.31 -2.34 -27.19
N ARG A 9 15.07 -2.39 -28.50
CA ARG A 9 16.06 -2.90 -29.47
C ARG A 9 17.36 -2.11 -29.41
N ARG A 10 17.30 -0.78 -29.38
CA ARG A 10 18.51 0.06 -29.28
C ARG A 10 19.28 -0.20 -27.99
N TYR A 11 18.56 -0.28 -26.87
CA TYR A 11 19.16 -0.65 -25.58
C TYR A 11 19.86 -2.01 -25.65
N LEU A 12 19.23 -3.02 -26.25
CA LEU A 12 19.82 -4.35 -26.40
C LEU A 12 21.00 -4.38 -27.37
N ASP A 13 21.01 -3.53 -28.39
CA ASP A 13 22.14 -3.38 -29.31
C ASP A 13 23.37 -2.80 -28.58
N ASP A 14 23.16 -1.78 -27.75
CA ASP A 14 24.21 -1.20 -26.90
C ASP A 14 24.76 -2.22 -25.88
N GLU A 15 23.90 -3.05 -25.29
CA GLU A 15 24.28 -4.05 -24.27
C GLU A 15 24.93 -5.31 -24.85
N LEU A 16 24.48 -5.80 -26.01
CA LEU A 16 24.94 -7.05 -26.61
C LEU A 16 26.03 -6.84 -27.67
N GLY A 17 26.25 -5.60 -28.11
CA GLY A 17 27.16 -5.22 -29.21
C GLY A 17 26.60 -5.50 -30.61
N GLU A 18 25.74 -6.52 -30.76
CA GLU A 18 24.94 -6.76 -31.97
C GLU A 18 23.60 -7.39 -31.56
N CYS A 19 22.48 -6.67 -31.73
CA CYS A 19 21.15 -7.15 -31.38
C CYS A 19 20.37 -7.70 -32.59
N ARG A 20 19.86 -8.93 -32.44
CA ARG A 20 18.95 -9.57 -33.39
C ARG A 20 17.50 -9.50 -32.91
N SER A 21 16.56 -9.74 -33.82
CA SER A 21 15.14 -9.75 -33.48
C SER A 21 14.81 -10.81 -32.41
N GLU A 22 15.48 -11.96 -32.43
CA GLU A 22 15.33 -13.03 -31.43
C GLU A 22 15.71 -12.57 -30.01
N ASP A 23 16.69 -11.67 -29.87
CA ASP A 23 17.09 -11.12 -28.57
C ASP A 23 15.99 -10.24 -27.98
N VAL A 24 15.36 -9.42 -28.83
CA VAL A 24 14.23 -8.57 -28.45
C VAL A 24 13.03 -9.43 -28.06
N GLU A 25 12.70 -10.44 -28.85
CA GLU A 25 11.59 -11.37 -28.58
C GLU A 25 11.79 -12.13 -27.28
N ARG A 26 12.99 -12.67 -27.05
CA ARG A 26 13.38 -13.31 -25.79
C ARG A 26 13.19 -12.36 -24.61
N ARG A 27 13.67 -11.12 -24.72
CA ARG A 27 13.53 -10.15 -23.62
C ARG A 27 12.08 -9.78 -23.36
N LEU A 28 11.26 -9.62 -24.39
CA LEU A 28 9.82 -9.36 -24.24
C LEU A 28 9.11 -10.55 -23.56
N ALA A 29 9.48 -11.78 -23.91
CA ALA A 29 8.94 -12.98 -23.26
C ALA A 29 9.32 -13.06 -21.77
N GLU A 30 10.57 -12.74 -21.44
CA GLU A 30 11.02 -12.63 -20.04
C GLU A 30 10.23 -11.56 -19.27
N LEU A 31 10.08 -10.37 -19.85
CA LEU A 31 9.35 -9.26 -19.22
C LEU A 31 7.87 -9.61 -18.99
N SER A 32 7.23 -10.26 -19.96
CA SER A 32 5.85 -10.74 -19.84
C SER A 32 5.73 -11.81 -18.74
N THR A 33 6.74 -12.68 -18.58
CA THR A 33 6.79 -13.66 -17.50
C THR A 33 6.91 -12.98 -16.13
N LEU A 34 7.73 -11.93 -16.01
CA LEU A 34 7.84 -11.14 -14.78
C LEU A 34 6.53 -10.43 -14.43
N GLU A 35 5.89 -9.79 -15.41
CA GLU A 35 4.57 -9.16 -15.24
C GLU A 35 3.53 -10.18 -14.74
N ALA A 36 3.48 -11.36 -15.37
CA ALA A 36 2.57 -12.42 -14.97
C ALA A 36 2.85 -12.98 -13.56
N THR A 37 4.11 -12.94 -13.11
CA THR A 37 4.51 -13.40 -11.76
C THR A 37 3.93 -12.50 -10.66
N VAL A 38 3.85 -11.19 -10.92
CA VAL A 38 3.24 -10.24 -9.97
C VAL A 38 1.73 -10.46 -9.91
N GLY A 39 1.08 -10.61 -11.08
CA GLY A 39 -0.34 -10.95 -11.18
C GLY A 39 -1.29 -9.78 -10.87
N GLU A 40 -2.23 -9.50 -11.79
CA GLU A 40 -3.15 -8.35 -11.71
C GLU A 40 -4.00 -8.32 -10.41
N ALA A 41 -4.46 -9.48 -9.96
CA ALA A 41 -5.27 -9.58 -8.74
C ALA A 41 -4.47 -9.20 -7.48
N GLN A 42 -3.19 -9.58 -7.41
CA GLN A 42 -2.32 -9.24 -6.29
C GLN A 42 -2.04 -7.73 -6.28
N VAL A 43 -1.72 -7.14 -7.44
CA VAL A 43 -1.52 -5.68 -7.58
C VAL A 43 -2.77 -4.92 -7.12
N THR A 44 -3.95 -5.36 -7.54
CA THR A 44 -5.20 -4.70 -7.17
C THR A 44 -5.42 -4.75 -5.65
N ALA A 45 -5.21 -5.92 -5.02
CA ALA A 45 -5.33 -6.06 -3.58
C ALA A 45 -4.31 -5.22 -2.79
N GLU A 46 -3.08 -5.11 -3.29
CA GLU A 46 -2.05 -4.24 -2.71
C GLU A 46 -2.43 -2.76 -2.84
N LEU A 47 -2.95 -2.34 -4.00
CA LEU A 47 -3.41 -0.99 -4.25
C LEU A 47 -4.60 -0.61 -3.35
N ASP A 48 -5.49 -1.54 -3.02
CA ASP A 48 -6.59 -1.27 -2.07
C ASP A 48 -6.04 -0.90 -0.69
N VAL A 49 -5.04 -1.64 -0.20
CA VAL A 49 -4.37 -1.36 1.08
C VAL A 49 -3.63 -0.02 1.03
N LEU A 50 -2.87 0.23 -0.05
CA LEU A 50 -2.14 1.48 -0.22
C LEU A 50 -3.08 2.68 -0.33
N SER A 51 -4.19 2.54 -1.05
CA SER A 51 -5.21 3.58 -1.20
C SER A 51 -5.91 3.89 0.12
N ALA A 52 -6.13 2.87 0.97
CA ALA A 52 -6.62 3.07 2.32
C ALA A 52 -5.62 3.85 3.21
N LEU A 53 -4.31 3.79 2.94
CA LEU A 53 -3.30 4.56 3.67
C LEU A 53 -3.00 5.94 3.06
N ALA A 54 -3.23 6.14 1.76
CA ALA A 54 -2.94 7.37 1.02
C ALA A 54 -3.92 8.53 1.34
N ASN A 55 -4.18 8.78 2.62
CA ASN A 55 -5.00 9.86 3.14
C ASN A 55 -4.49 10.26 4.52
N GLU A 56 -4.36 11.56 4.75
CA GLU A 56 -3.80 12.11 6.00
C GLU A 56 -4.52 11.63 7.25
N THR A 57 -5.85 11.75 7.32
CA THR A 57 -6.64 11.31 8.48
C THR A 57 -6.47 9.81 8.73
N ARG A 58 -6.61 8.97 7.69
CA ARG A 58 -6.48 7.51 7.83
C ARG A 58 -5.08 7.10 8.26
N TYR A 59 -4.05 7.70 7.67
CA TYR A 59 -2.68 7.41 8.03
C TYR A 59 -2.37 7.83 9.47
N THR A 60 -2.82 9.01 9.90
CA THR A 60 -2.69 9.48 11.29
C THR A 60 -3.35 8.51 12.28
N LEU A 61 -4.58 8.06 12.02
CA LEU A 61 -5.27 7.08 12.86
C LEU A 61 -4.49 5.76 12.97
N VAL A 62 -3.96 5.25 11.86
CA VAL A 62 -3.14 4.02 11.86
C VAL A 62 -1.85 4.23 12.66
N ARG A 63 -1.15 5.35 12.46
CA ARG A 63 0.09 5.66 13.22
C ARG A 63 -0.17 5.76 14.71
N VAL A 64 -1.26 6.41 15.12
CA VAL A 64 -1.66 6.51 16.54
C VAL A 64 -1.93 5.12 17.13
N LEU A 65 -2.70 4.28 16.43
CA LEU A 65 -2.99 2.92 16.89
C LEU A 65 -1.74 2.03 16.96
N VAL A 66 -0.81 2.16 16.01
CA VAL A 66 0.47 1.45 16.04
C VAL A 66 1.34 1.92 17.22
N ALA A 67 1.42 3.24 17.44
CA ALA A 67 2.21 3.82 18.52
C ALA A 67 1.65 3.47 19.91
N ALA A 68 0.33 3.37 20.05
CA ALA A 68 -0.32 3.03 21.31
C ALA A 68 -0.03 1.60 21.76
N GLN A 69 0.20 0.65 20.83
CA GLN A 69 0.38 -0.79 21.10
C GLN A 69 -0.80 -1.48 21.81
N GLU A 70 -1.87 -0.75 22.08
CA GLU A 70 -3.11 -1.20 22.70
C GLU A 70 -4.33 -0.75 21.88
N GLU A 71 -5.52 -1.19 22.29
CA GLU A 71 -6.75 -0.71 21.67
C GLU A 71 -7.19 0.66 22.20
N LEU A 72 -7.69 1.50 21.29
CA LEU A 72 -8.23 2.82 21.61
C LEU A 72 -9.73 2.88 21.32
N CYS A 73 -10.47 3.58 22.17
CA CYS A 73 -11.87 3.91 21.93
C CYS A 73 -11.99 4.89 20.74
N VAL A 74 -13.11 4.81 20.02
CA VAL A 74 -13.46 5.79 18.97
C VAL A 74 -13.43 7.24 19.48
N CYS A 75 -13.77 7.47 20.75
CA CYS A 75 -13.72 8.81 21.36
C CYS A 75 -12.29 9.33 21.50
N GLU A 76 -11.32 8.45 21.78
CA GLU A 76 -9.90 8.81 21.86
C GLU A 76 -9.35 9.09 20.46
N LEU A 77 -9.73 8.26 19.48
CA LEU A 77 -9.37 8.47 18.08
C LEU A 77 -9.94 9.76 17.51
N HIS A 78 -11.16 10.15 17.90
CA HIS A 78 -11.75 11.42 17.47
C HIS A 78 -10.99 12.63 18.00
N ALA A 79 -10.41 12.53 19.20
CA ALA A 79 -9.67 13.63 19.82
C ALA A 79 -8.32 13.95 19.13
N VAL A 80 -7.81 13.06 18.27
CA VAL A 80 -6.50 13.22 17.60
C VAL A 80 -6.60 13.57 16.12
N VAL A 81 -7.82 13.73 15.58
CA VAL A 81 -8.05 14.10 14.18
C VAL A 81 -9.10 15.20 14.06
N ASP A 82 -8.93 16.10 13.09
CA ASP A 82 -9.88 17.18 12.82
C ASP A 82 -10.87 16.78 11.71
N VAL A 83 -11.81 15.90 12.05
CA VAL A 83 -12.88 15.47 11.14
C VAL A 83 -14.23 15.35 11.86
N SER A 84 -15.31 15.40 11.09
CA SER A 84 -16.65 15.08 11.62
C SER A 84 -16.74 13.63 12.09
N GLU A 85 -17.73 13.31 12.92
CA GLU A 85 -18.02 11.93 13.33
C GLU A 85 -18.27 11.01 12.13
N SER A 86 -18.96 11.50 11.10
CA SER A 86 -19.19 10.76 9.86
C SER A 86 -17.89 10.52 9.09
N GLY A 87 -17.00 11.51 9.04
CA GLY A 87 -15.67 11.39 8.44
C GLY A 87 -14.80 10.36 9.17
N LEU A 88 -14.79 10.39 10.50
CA LEU A 88 -14.09 9.41 11.32
C LEU A 88 -14.64 7.99 11.09
N SER A 89 -15.96 7.82 11.12
CA SER A 89 -16.59 6.51 10.88
C SER A 89 -16.25 5.94 9.51
N HIS A 90 -16.23 6.79 8.48
CA HIS A 90 -15.86 6.40 7.13
C HIS A 90 -14.37 6.02 7.04
N ALA A 91 -13.49 6.82 7.65
CA ALA A 91 -12.06 6.54 7.73
C ALA A 91 -11.78 5.20 8.42
N LEU A 92 -12.41 4.94 9.57
CA LEU A 92 -12.26 3.69 10.32
C LEU A 92 -12.82 2.49 9.55
N SER A 93 -13.95 2.64 8.87
CA SER A 93 -14.52 1.57 8.05
C SER A 93 -13.57 1.19 6.91
N ALA A 94 -13.06 2.17 6.16
CA ALA A 94 -12.10 1.92 5.09
C ALA A 94 -10.82 1.21 5.57
N LEU A 95 -10.33 1.57 6.77
CA LEU A 95 -9.17 0.92 7.38
C LEU A 95 -9.47 -0.53 7.83
N VAL A 96 -10.68 -0.80 8.31
CA VAL A 96 -11.14 -2.16 8.65
C VAL A 96 -11.25 -3.01 7.39
N ASP A 97 -11.87 -2.47 6.34
CA ASP A 97 -12.06 -3.17 5.07
C ASP A 97 -10.72 -3.52 4.41
N ALA A 98 -9.72 -2.64 4.52
CA ALA A 98 -8.35 -2.89 4.09
C ALA A 98 -7.54 -3.83 5.04
N GLY A 99 -8.11 -4.25 6.16
CA GLY A 99 -7.46 -5.11 7.15
C GLY A 99 -6.29 -4.45 7.89
N LEU A 100 -6.25 -3.12 7.93
CA LEU A 100 -5.21 -2.34 8.62
C LEU A 100 -5.52 -2.20 10.13
N ILE A 101 -6.80 -2.18 10.49
CA ILE A 101 -7.24 -2.15 11.88
C ILE A 101 -8.32 -3.20 12.09
N THR A 102 -8.47 -3.66 13.33
CA THR A 102 -9.65 -4.41 13.78
C THR A 102 -10.49 -3.52 14.68
N GLY A 103 -11.81 -3.67 14.61
CA GLY A 103 -12.74 -2.92 15.45
C GLY A 103 -13.80 -3.83 16.07
N TRP A 104 -14.11 -3.61 17.35
CA TRP A 104 -15.13 -4.37 18.07
C TRP A 104 -15.89 -3.49 19.06
N LYS A 105 -17.02 -4.02 19.55
CA LYS A 105 -17.83 -3.38 20.58
C LYS A 105 -17.46 -3.96 21.94
N ASP A 106 -17.16 -3.08 22.89
CA ASP A 106 -16.85 -3.39 24.28
C ASP A 106 -17.84 -2.62 25.18
N GLY A 107 -18.90 -3.31 25.62
CA GLY A 107 -20.02 -2.68 26.30
C GLY A 107 -20.72 -1.63 25.43
N ARG A 108 -20.66 -0.36 25.86
CA ARG A 108 -21.21 0.78 25.09
C ARG A 108 -20.20 1.41 24.11
N TRP A 109 -18.94 1.00 24.18
CA TRP A 109 -17.84 1.63 23.46
C TRP A 109 -17.46 0.84 22.22
N ARG A 110 -16.93 1.54 21.22
CA ARG A 110 -16.33 0.91 20.05
C ARG A 110 -14.83 1.15 20.10
N LYS A 111 -14.06 0.07 20.07
CA LYS A 111 -12.60 0.10 20.19
C LYS A 111 -11.95 -0.41 18.91
N TYR A 112 -10.75 0.07 18.64
CA TYR A 112 -9.96 -0.28 17.48
C TYR A 112 -8.52 -0.58 17.86
N LYS A 113 -7.87 -1.48 17.12
CA LYS A 113 -6.47 -1.84 17.29
C LYS A 113 -5.78 -2.00 15.93
N ALA A 114 -4.51 -1.62 15.85
CA ALA A 114 -3.70 -1.88 14.66
C ALA A 114 -3.51 -3.39 14.45
N THR A 115 -3.59 -3.84 13.20
CA THR A 115 -3.21 -5.21 12.84
C THR A 115 -1.71 -5.34 12.63
N ASN A 116 -1.20 -6.57 12.61
CA ASN A 116 0.19 -6.84 12.22
C ASN A 116 0.52 -6.26 10.83
N ARG A 117 -0.46 -6.23 9.91
CA ARG A 117 -0.29 -5.62 8.58
C ARG A 117 0.01 -4.12 8.70
N ALA A 118 -0.79 -3.39 9.48
CA ALA A 118 -0.55 -1.97 9.70
C ALA A 118 0.80 -1.71 10.35
N ILE A 119 1.17 -2.49 11.38
CA ILE A 119 2.47 -2.38 12.05
C ILE A 119 3.61 -2.55 11.03
N THR A 120 3.60 -3.63 10.25
CA THR A 120 4.64 -3.89 9.24
C THR A 120 4.76 -2.74 8.22
N ILE A 121 3.65 -2.26 7.68
CA ILE A 121 3.68 -1.19 6.67
C ILE A 121 4.21 0.11 7.27
N VAL A 122 3.74 0.49 8.45
CA VAL A 122 4.23 1.69 9.15
C VAL A 122 5.73 1.58 9.43
N THR A 123 6.22 0.44 9.92
CA THR A 123 7.65 0.24 10.18
C THR A 123 8.49 0.39 8.92
N VAL A 124 8.05 -0.17 7.79
CA VAL A 124 8.74 -0.01 6.50
C VAL A 124 8.77 1.46 6.06
N LEU A 125 7.65 2.18 6.19
CA LEU A 125 7.58 3.60 5.84
C LEU A 125 8.46 4.46 6.75
N GLU A 126 8.47 4.21 8.05
CA GLU A 126 9.33 4.90 9.01
C GLU A 126 10.80 4.71 8.66
N GLY A 127 11.22 3.48 8.32
CA GLY A 127 12.58 3.21 7.86
C GLY A 127 12.94 3.85 6.50
N SER A 128 11.94 4.21 5.69
CA SER A 128 12.14 4.82 4.37
C SER A 128 12.16 6.35 4.40
N VAL A 129 11.57 6.97 5.43
CA VAL A 129 11.46 8.44 5.61
C VAL A 129 12.38 8.95 6.72
N SER A 130 12.97 8.07 7.52
CA SER A 130 13.99 8.44 8.49
C SER A 130 15.19 9.05 7.76
N HIS A 131 15.27 10.37 7.77
CA HIS A 131 16.50 11.10 7.48
C HIS A 131 17.52 10.77 8.57
N GLU A 132 18.75 10.44 8.16
CA GLU A 132 19.93 10.61 9.00
C GLU A 132 19.95 12.00 9.67
#